data_AF-A0A117MBM7-F1
#
_entry.id   AF-A0A117MBM7-F1
#
_cell.length_a   1.000
_cell.length_b   1.000
_cell.length_c   1.000
_cell.angle_alpha   90.00
_cell.angle_beta   90.00
_cell.angle_gamma   90.00
#
_symmetry.space_group_name_H-M   'P 1'
#
loop_
_entity.id
_entity.type
_entity.pdbx_description
1 polymer ?
#
loop_
_entity_poly.entity_id
_entity_poly.type
_entity_poly.pdbx_seq_one_letter_code
_entity_poly.pdbx_strand_id
1 'polypeptide(L)'
;MFIIVLLIINLGLTGYLLYKTVLENPRSRSGEQRSYTSEPHGRVKPETEANFLKAAENALNSGRIHESELLLKSCLFHYPTSSKALERFLNLMIIRVDKSSDFDEKLYYLSQAENSILRFSEAAGPRVVSKAAEDFERINRKKEELLRERENTRYEQNREMILRFEELAVKLESAEEESETRVILSEACSIEEALNEKTADEELRERYAKARERIDKLASTKGEEIRNRRLAEYNSSVLDRLNNLLDDFNKNEKVYEKSAGDFAKVVRETIAGINPYYLSTEVLTYFNYVYGFVFSLVEDDVKYEITKVMTDTPKEVIE
;
A
#
# COMPACT_ATOMS: atom_id res chain seq x y z
N MET A 1 -10.49 31.78 0.10
CA MET A 1 -10.47 33.06 -0.65
C MET A 1 -9.09 33.37 -1.27
N PHE A 2 -7.97 33.05 -0.61
CA PHE A 2 -6.61 33.34 -1.12
C PHE A 2 -6.21 32.62 -2.43
N ILE A 3 -6.72 31.40 -2.67
CA ILE A 3 -6.34 30.60 -3.85
C ILE A 3 -6.95 31.16 -5.15
N ILE A 4 -8.16 31.72 -5.09
CA ILE A 4 -8.82 32.31 -6.26
C ILE A 4 -8.13 33.61 -6.69
N VAL A 5 -7.65 34.41 -5.73
CA VAL A 5 -6.91 35.64 -6.01
C VAL A 5 -5.58 35.34 -6.70
N LEU A 6 -4.86 34.28 -6.30
CA LEU A 6 -3.63 33.84 -6.94
C LEU A 6 -3.84 33.33 -8.38
N LEU A 7 -4.96 32.67 -8.67
CA LEU A 7 -5.31 32.24 -10.03
C LEU A 7 -5.62 33.41 -10.95
N ILE A 8 -6.33 34.43 -10.46
CA ILE A 8 -6.65 35.64 -11.24
C ILE A 8 -5.38 36.45 -11.52
N ILE A 9 -4.45 36.54 -10.57
CA ILE A 9 -3.17 37.21 -10.78
C ILE A 9 -2.32 36.47 -11.82
N ASN A 10 -2.29 35.13 -11.80
CA ASN A 10 -1.55 34.34 -12.78
C ASN A 10 -2.14 34.43 -14.20
N LEU A 11 -3.47 34.48 -14.34
CA LEU A 11 -4.15 34.71 -15.61
C LEU A 11 -3.89 36.13 -16.14
N GLY A 12 -3.85 37.13 -15.26
CA GLY A 12 -3.46 38.50 -15.62
C GLY A 12 -2.02 38.61 -16.10
N LEU A 13 -1.08 37.93 -15.42
CA LEU A 13 0.34 37.95 -15.78
C LEU A 13 0.62 37.23 -17.10
N THR A 14 0.00 36.07 -17.33
CA THR A 14 0.16 35.32 -18.58
C THR A 14 -0.49 36.03 -19.76
N GLY A 15 -1.66 36.66 -19.56
CA GLY A 15 -2.30 37.51 -20.57
C GLY A 15 -1.46 38.75 -20.90
N TYR A 16 -0.84 39.39 -19.90
CA TYR A 16 0.03 40.55 -20.11
C TYR A 16 1.33 40.18 -20.84
N LEU A 17 1.93 39.02 -20.56
CA LEU A 17 3.12 38.54 -21.26
C LEU A 17 2.84 38.19 -22.73
N LEU A 18 1.66 37.63 -23.04
CA LEU A 18 1.19 37.41 -24.41
C LEU A 18 0.89 38.72 -25.14
N TYR A 19 0.26 39.69 -24.46
CA TYR A 19 0.00 41.01 -25.02
C TYR A 19 1.30 41.79 -25.31
N LYS A 20 2.28 41.73 -24.39
CA LYS A 20 3.58 42.38 -24.54
C LYS A 20 4.41 41.77 -25.68
N THR A 21 4.41 40.45 -25.83
CA THR A 21 5.11 39.77 -26.94
C THR A 21 4.50 40.06 -28.30
N VAL A 22 3.19 40.36 -28.37
CA VAL A 22 2.50 40.77 -29.59
C VAL A 22 2.74 42.25 -29.92
N LEU A 23 2.85 43.15 -28.93
CA LEU A 23 3.13 44.57 -29.17
C LEU A 23 4.60 44.90 -29.41
N GLU A 24 5.54 44.16 -28.82
CA GLU A 24 6.99 44.40 -29.00
C GLU A 24 7.55 43.89 -30.33
N ASN A 25 6.72 43.23 -31.17
CA ASN A 25 7.09 42.78 -32.52
C ASN A 25 6.19 43.40 -33.63
N PRO A 26 6.36 44.69 -33.98
CA PRO A 26 5.56 45.33 -35.03
C PRO A 26 6.08 45.03 -36.46
N ARG A 27 6.56 43.80 -36.74
CA ARG A 27 7.20 43.45 -38.04
C ARG A 27 6.59 42.30 -38.83
N SER A 28 5.37 41.87 -38.53
CA SER A 28 4.70 40.82 -39.32
C SER A 28 3.36 41.23 -39.96
N ARG A 29 3.18 42.52 -40.27
CA ARG A 29 2.10 43.00 -41.13
C ARG A 29 2.57 44.09 -42.10
N SER A 30 3.23 43.67 -43.18
CA SER A 30 3.17 44.23 -44.54
C SER A 30 4.33 43.67 -45.35
N GLY A 31 4.06 43.24 -46.58
CA GLY A 31 5.04 42.58 -47.43
C GLY A 31 6.30 43.40 -47.68
N GLU A 32 7.44 42.75 -47.55
CA GLU A 32 8.69 43.12 -48.21
C GLU A 32 9.44 41.82 -48.51
N GLN A 33 9.58 41.50 -49.79
CA GLN A 33 10.56 40.53 -50.27
C GLN A 33 11.95 41.00 -49.82
N ARG A 34 12.49 40.41 -48.76
CA ARG A 34 13.92 40.48 -48.49
C ARG A 34 14.57 39.22 -49.04
N SER A 35 15.18 39.43 -50.21
CA SER A 35 16.26 38.62 -50.75
C SER A 35 17.26 38.32 -49.64
N TYR A 36 17.36 37.05 -49.26
CA TYR A 36 18.54 36.53 -48.58
C TYR A 36 19.61 36.37 -49.64
N THR A 37 20.63 37.21 -49.59
CA THR A 37 21.90 36.97 -50.27
C THR A 37 22.51 35.69 -49.70
N SER A 38 22.48 34.63 -50.50
CA SER A 38 23.19 33.39 -50.24
C SER A 38 24.70 33.60 -50.46
N GLU A 39 25.49 33.52 -49.40
CA GLU A 39 26.86 33.00 -49.55
C GLU A 39 26.77 31.49 -49.86
N PRO A 40 27.57 30.96 -50.81
CA PRO A 40 27.42 29.60 -51.29
C PRO A 40 28.09 28.63 -50.29
N HIS A 41 27.38 28.29 -49.22
CA HIS A 41 27.66 27.05 -48.50
C HIS A 41 27.05 25.89 -49.27
N GLY A 42 27.86 24.84 -49.44
CA GLY A 42 27.67 23.75 -50.38
C GLY A 42 26.25 23.20 -50.41
N ARG A 43 25.79 22.87 -51.62
CA ARG A 43 24.48 22.25 -51.91
C ARG A 43 24.17 21.14 -50.88
N VAL A 44 23.37 21.44 -49.87
CA VAL A 44 22.70 20.41 -49.06
C VAL A 44 21.73 19.73 -50.02
N LYS A 45 22.01 18.46 -50.35
CA LYS A 45 21.12 17.67 -51.20
C LYS A 45 19.72 17.66 -50.56
N PRO A 46 18.63 17.78 -51.34
CA PRO A 46 17.29 17.64 -50.78
C PRO A 46 17.20 16.29 -50.08
N GLU A 47 16.81 16.29 -48.82
CA GLU A 47 16.67 15.08 -48.02
C GLU A 47 15.49 14.26 -48.57
N THR A 48 15.81 13.16 -49.25
CA THR A 48 14.80 12.26 -49.81
C THR A 48 14.27 11.32 -48.72
N GLU A 49 13.05 10.81 -48.90
CA GLU A 49 12.48 9.74 -48.07
C GLU A 49 13.48 8.60 -47.87
N ALA A 50 14.19 8.18 -48.92
CA ALA A 50 15.20 7.13 -48.86
C ALA A 50 16.38 7.46 -47.92
N ASN A 51 16.79 8.73 -47.83
CA ASN A 51 17.84 9.15 -46.90
C ASN A 51 17.39 9.02 -45.45
N PHE A 52 16.15 9.44 -45.13
CA PHE A 52 15.56 9.26 -43.81
C PHE A 52 15.46 7.78 -43.43
N LEU A 53 14.92 6.94 -44.32
CA LEU A 53 14.74 5.52 -44.05
C LEU A 53 16.08 4.80 -43.84
N LYS A 54 17.11 5.16 -44.63
CA LYS A 54 18.46 4.59 -44.49
C LYS A 54 19.15 5.06 -43.20
N ALA A 55 19.01 6.33 -42.84
CA ALA A 55 19.55 6.86 -41.59
C ALA A 55 18.88 6.19 -40.36
N ALA A 56 17.55 6.04 -40.39
CA ALA A 56 16.80 5.37 -39.34
C ALA A 56 17.21 3.90 -39.18
N GLU A 57 17.45 3.19 -40.28
CA GLU A 57 17.89 1.80 -40.28
C GLU A 57 19.31 1.64 -39.73
N ASN A 58 20.23 2.53 -40.15
CA ASN A 58 21.58 2.56 -39.60
C ASN A 58 21.59 2.84 -38.10
N ALA A 59 20.75 3.78 -37.63
CA ALA A 59 20.61 4.08 -36.21
C ALA A 59 20.05 2.87 -35.44
N LEU A 60 19.04 2.18 -35.98
CA LEU A 60 18.47 0.99 -35.38
C LEU A 60 19.50 -0.16 -35.28
N ASN A 61 20.22 -0.43 -36.37
CA ASN A 61 21.26 -1.47 -36.42
C ASN A 61 22.43 -1.17 -35.48
N SER A 62 22.67 0.12 -35.17
CA SER A 62 23.69 0.56 -34.21
C SER A 62 23.18 0.61 -32.76
N GLY A 63 21.96 0.12 -32.49
CA GLY A 63 21.34 0.14 -31.16
C GLY A 63 20.83 1.52 -30.70
N ARG A 64 20.88 2.55 -31.56
CA ARG A 64 20.40 3.91 -31.27
C ARG A 64 18.91 4.03 -31.58
N ILE A 65 18.10 3.35 -30.77
CA ILE A 65 16.65 3.19 -30.99
C ILE A 65 15.91 4.54 -30.94
N HIS A 66 16.27 5.43 -30.01
CA HIS A 66 15.62 6.74 -29.90
C HIS A 66 15.92 7.66 -31.09
N GLU A 67 17.15 7.63 -31.60
CA GLU A 67 17.51 8.37 -32.81
C GLU A 67 16.74 7.83 -34.03
N SER A 68 16.62 6.51 -34.16
CA SER A 68 15.81 5.88 -35.22
C SER A 68 14.35 6.32 -35.15
N GLU A 69 13.78 6.41 -33.95
CA GLU A 69 12.41 6.88 -33.73
C GLU A 69 12.21 8.32 -34.19
N LEU A 70 13.11 9.22 -33.80
CA LEU A 70 13.04 10.63 -34.21
C LEU A 70 13.15 10.78 -35.73
N LEU A 71 14.05 10.03 -36.36
CA LEU A 71 14.23 10.02 -37.82
C LEU A 71 12.98 9.50 -38.54
N LEU A 72 12.32 8.45 -38.04
CA LEU A 72 11.09 7.93 -38.61
C LEU A 72 9.90 8.87 -38.39
N LYS A 73 9.80 9.52 -37.23
CA LYS A 73 8.78 10.57 -36.98
C LYS A 73 8.97 11.76 -37.92
N SER A 74 10.21 12.20 -38.11
CA SER A 74 10.55 13.26 -39.07
C SER A 74 10.21 12.84 -40.50
N CYS A 75 10.50 11.59 -40.87
CA CYS A 75 10.14 11.04 -42.17
C CYS A 75 8.63 11.05 -42.40
N LEU A 76 7.84 10.59 -41.42
CA LEU A 76 6.38 10.59 -41.49
C LEU A 76 5.79 12.01 -41.52
N PHE A 77 6.45 12.99 -40.89
CA PHE A 77 6.04 14.39 -40.96
C PHE A 77 6.25 14.98 -42.36
N HIS A 78 7.41 14.73 -42.98
CA HIS A 78 7.72 15.23 -44.32
C HIS A 78 7.05 14.43 -45.44
N TYR A 79 6.78 13.15 -45.21
CA TYR A 79 6.22 12.19 -46.17
C TYR A 79 5.03 11.42 -45.55
N PRO A 80 3.89 12.09 -45.28
CA PRO A 80 2.79 11.52 -44.51
C PRO A 80 2.04 10.38 -45.23
N THR A 81 2.24 10.24 -46.54
CA THR A 81 1.68 9.14 -47.35
C THR A 81 2.68 7.98 -47.55
N SER A 82 3.87 8.03 -46.94
CA SER A 82 4.86 6.95 -47.08
C SER A 82 4.45 5.72 -46.26
N SER A 83 3.97 4.71 -46.98
CA SER A 83 3.64 3.42 -46.39
C SER A 83 4.88 2.69 -45.83
N LYS A 84 6.05 2.91 -46.44
CA LYS A 84 7.32 2.32 -45.98
C LYS A 84 7.81 2.95 -44.68
N ALA A 85 7.69 4.27 -44.55
CA ALA A 85 8.01 4.97 -43.31
C ALA A 85 7.08 4.54 -42.18
N LEU A 86 5.78 4.42 -42.46
CA LEU A 86 4.81 3.93 -41.47
C LEU A 86 5.15 2.53 -41.01
N GLU A 87 5.35 1.59 -41.93
CA GLU A 87 5.63 0.20 -41.60
C GLU A 87 6.89 0.05 -40.72
N ARG A 88 7.96 0.79 -41.05
CA ARG A 88 9.19 0.81 -40.24
C ARG A 88 8.96 1.44 -38.86
N PHE A 89 8.15 2.49 -38.78
CA PHE A 89 7.79 3.11 -37.51
C PHE A 89 6.96 2.18 -36.62
N LEU A 90 5.97 1.49 -37.18
CA LEU A 90 5.13 0.53 -36.45
C LEU A 90 5.97 -0.65 -35.93
N ASN A 91 6.87 -1.18 -36.76
CA ASN A 91 7.78 -2.26 -36.32
C ASN A 91 8.71 -1.78 -35.19
N LEU A 92 9.20 -0.53 -35.26
CA LEU A 92 9.99 0.05 -34.18
C LEU A 92 9.19 0.19 -32.88
N MET A 93 7.91 0.59 -32.95
CA MET A 93 7.05 0.67 -31.77
C MET A 93 6.83 -0.72 -31.15
N ILE A 94 6.64 -1.77 -31.96
CA ILE A 94 6.53 -3.14 -31.46
C ILE A 94 7.84 -3.57 -30.76
N ILE A 95 9.00 -3.29 -31.34
CA ILE A 95 10.30 -3.59 -30.71
C ILE A 95 10.44 -2.85 -29.36
N ARG A 96 9.96 -1.61 -29.26
CA ARG A 96 9.96 -0.84 -28.00
C ARG A 96 9.04 -1.46 -26.96
N VAL A 97 7.86 -1.92 -27.36
CA VAL A 97 6.92 -2.65 -26.49
C VAL A 97 7.57 -3.91 -25.94
N ASP A 98 8.20 -4.72 -26.80
CA ASP A 98 8.82 -5.98 -26.38
C ASP A 98 10.06 -5.78 -25.49
N LYS A 99 10.74 -4.62 -25.61
CA LYS A 99 11.90 -4.26 -24.76
C LYS A 99 11.54 -3.56 -23.46
N SER A 100 10.37 -2.97 -23.37
CA SER A 100 9.96 -2.26 -22.16
C SER A 100 9.58 -3.25 -21.06
N SER A 101 10.01 -2.99 -19.83
CA SER A 101 9.53 -3.69 -18.64
C SER A 101 8.26 -3.04 -18.07
N ASP A 102 8.07 -1.74 -18.29
CA ASP A 102 6.94 -0.99 -17.75
C ASP A 102 5.71 -1.07 -18.67
N PHE A 103 4.57 -1.38 -18.07
CA PHE A 103 3.29 -1.54 -18.78
C PHE A 103 2.78 -0.22 -19.35
N ASP A 104 2.95 0.89 -18.63
CA ASP A 104 2.45 2.18 -19.08
C ASP A 104 3.28 2.70 -20.27
N GLU A 105 4.60 2.47 -20.26
CA GLU A 105 5.45 2.67 -21.44
C GLU A 105 5.02 1.80 -22.64
N LYS A 106 4.70 0.51 -22.43
CA LYS A 106 4.20 -0.37 -23.51
C LYS A 106 2.94 0.21 -24.16
N LEU A 107 1.97 0.64 -23.35
CA LEU A 107 0.75 1.27 -23.86
C LEU A 107 1.04 2.58 -24.59
N TYR A 108 1.96 3.39 -24.07
CA TYR A 108 2.37 4.63 -24.73
C TYR A 108 2.89 4.38 -26.15
N TYR A 109 3.77 3.41 -26.35
CA TYR A 109 4.30 3.09 -27.68
C TYR A 109 3.22 2.58 -28.64
N LEU A 110 2.28 1.75 -28.17
CA LEU A 110 1.15 1.31 -28.99
C LEU A 110 0.23 2.48 -29.36
N SER A 111 -0.02 3.42 -28.45
CA SER A 111 -0.79 4.63 -28.76
C SER A 111 -0.06 5.58 -29.71
N GLN A 112 1.27 5.64 -29.69
CA GLN A 112 2.05 6.36 -30.71
C GLN A 112 1.90 5.72 -32.10
N ALA A 113 1.85 4.38 -32.16
CA ALA A 113 1.58 3.63 -33.38
C ALA A 113 0.16 3.90 -33.91
N GLU A 114 -0.88 3.82 -33.06
CA GLU A 114 -2.28 4.15 -33.39
C GLU A 114 -2.41 5.56 -33.97
N ASN A 115 -1.81 6.56 -33.31
CA ASN A 115 -1.83 7.95 -33.77
C ASN A 115 -1.14 8.15 -35.12
N SER A 116 -0.08 7.38 -35.39
CA SER A 116 0.65 7.46 -36.65
C SER A 116 -0.13 6.82 -37.80
N ILE A 117 -0.87 5.74 -37.53
CA ILE A 117 -1.80 5.12 -38.49
C ILE A 117 -2.94 6.08 -38.81
N LEU A 118 -3.51 6.75 -37.80
CA LEU A 118 -4.57 7.73 -38.00
C LEU A 118 -4.10 8.86 -38.92
N ARG A 119 -2.95 9.48 -38.62
CA ARG A 119 -2.37 10.55 -39.46
C ARG A 119 -2.08 10.09 -40.89
N PHE A 120 -1.57 8.87 -41.04
CA PHE A 120 -1.35 8.28 -42.37
C PHE A 120 -2.67 8.09 -43.13
N SER A 121 -3.73 7.62 -42.45
CA SER A 121 -5.05 7.42 -43.06
C SER A 121 -5.72 8.73 -43.47
N GLU A 122 -5.48 9.82 -42.74
CA GLU A 122 -5.95 11.16 -43.09
C GLU A 122 -5.23 11.72 -44.33
N ALA A 123 -3.93 11.44 -44.46
CA ALA A 123 -3.10 11.94 -45.56
C ALA A 123 -3.21 11.08 -46.84
N ALA A 124 -3.33 9.77 -46.69
CA ALA A 124 -3.40 8.82 -47.78
C ALA A 124 -4.88 8.62 -48.16
N GLY A 125 -5.31 9.21 -49.27
CA GLY A 125 -6.71 9.17 -49.73
C GLY A 125 -7.31 7.75 -49.88
N PRO A 126 -8.56 7.62 -50.36
CA PRO A 126 -9.44 6.44 -50.17
C PRO A 126 -8.86 5.06 -50.57
N ARG A 127 -7.82 5.04 -51.41
CA ARG A 127 -7.18 3.81 -51.92
C ARG A 127 -6.26 3.12 -50.92
N VAL A 128 -5.90 3.76 -49.79
CA VAL A 128 -4.91 3.22 -48.82
C VAL A 128 -5.56 2.87 -47.47
N VAL A 129 -6.89 3.02 -47.37
CA VAL A 129 -7.68 2.75 -46.17
C VAL A 129 -7.58 1.29 -45.72
N SER A 130 -7.48 0.34 -46.66
CA SER A 130 -7.37 -1.09 -46.32
C SER A 130 -6.07 -1.41 -45.58
N LYS A 131 -4.92 -0.90 -46.04
CA LYS A 131 -3.64 -1.11 -45.36
C LYS A 131 -3.61 -0.45 -43.98
N ALA A 132 -4.16 0.76 -43.86
CA ALA A 132 -4.28 1.43 -42.56
C ALA A 132 -5.16 0.64 -41.58
N ALA A 133 -6.25 0.04 -42.06
CA ALA A 133 -7.11 -0.83 -41.25
C ALA A 133 -6.38 -2.10 -40.77
N GLU A 134 -5.63 -2.77 -41.66
CA GLU A 134 -4.82 -3.95 -41.31
C GLU A 134 -3.75 -3.63 -40.25
N ASP A 135 -3.04 -2.50 -40.43
CA ASP A 135 -2.03 -2.04 -39.47
C ASP A 135 -2.67 -1.64 -38.13
N PHE A 136 -3.88 -1.05 -38.15
CA PHE A 136 -4.63 -0.70 -36.94
C PHE A 136 -5.08 -1.96 -36.17
N GLU A 137 -5.64 -2.94 -36.86
CA GLU A 137 -5.99 -4.24 -36.26
C GLU A 137 -4.77 -4.94 -35.67
N ARG A 138 -3.61 -4.88 -36.34
CA ARG A 138 -2.37 -5.46 -35.82
C ARG A 138 -1.94 -4.83 -34.49
N ILE A 139 -1.99 -3.50 -34.39
CA ILE A 139 -1.64 -2.77 -33.16
C ILE A 139 -2.66 -3.04 -32.06
N ASN A 140 -3.96 -3.05 -32.39
CA ASN A 140 -5.01 -3.36 -31.43
C ASN A 140 -4.91 -4.79 -30.87
N ARG A 141 -4.62 -5.79 -31.71
CA ARG A 141 -4.40 -7.17 -31.24
C ARG A 141 -3.28 -7.23 -30.21
N LYS A 142 -2.14 -6.58 -30.48
CA LYS A 142 -1.01 -6.53 -29.53
C LYS A 142 -1.39 -5.81 -28.23
N LYS A 143 -2.22 -4.76 -28.31
CA LYS A 143 -2.74 -4.03 -27.14
C LYS A 143 -3.67 -4.89 -26.29
N GLU A 144 -4.59 -5.60 -26.93
CA GLU A 144 -5.50 -6.55 -26.26
C GLU A 144 -4.74 -7.70 -25.60
N GLU A 145 -3.73 -8.25 -26.28
CA GLU A 145 -2.84 -9.28 -25.71
C GLU A 145 -2.16 -8.79 -24.43
N LEU A 146 -1.59 -7.58 -24.44
CA LEU A 146 -0.96 -6.99 -23.23
C LEU A 146 -1.97 -6.74 -22.10
N LEU A 147 -3.18 -6.27 -22.43
CA LEU A 147 -4.22 -6.06 -21.44
C LEU A 147 -4.64 -7.38 -20.78
N ARG A 148 -4.84 -8.43 -21.57
CA ARG A 148 -5.13 -9.78 -21.07
C ARG A 148 -3.99 -10.36 -20.23
N GLU A 149 -2.75 -10.17 -20.65
CA GLU A 149 -1.57 -10.62 -19.89
C GLU A 149 -1.51 -9.92 -18.51
N ARG A 150 -1.80 -8.61 -18.47
CA ARG A 150 -1.87 -7.85 -17.21
C ARG A 150 -3.01 -8.34 -16.31
N GLU A 151 -4.18 -8.59 -16.89
CA GLU A 151 -5.34 -9.12 -16.16
C GLU A 151 -5.04 -10.51 -15.58
N ASN A 152 -4.47 -11.42 -16.39
CA ASN A 152 -4.07 -12.75 -15.94
C ASN A 152 -3.00 -12.68 -14.83
N THR A 153 -2.02 -11.80 -14.97
CA THR A 153 -0.99 -11.61 -13.93
C THR A 153 -1.61 -11.13 -12.61
N ARG A 154 -2.55 -10.17 -12.68
CA ARG A 154 -3.27 -9.69 -11.50
C ARG A 154 -4.16 -10.76 -10.88
N TYR A 155 -4.79 -11.58 -11.72
CA TYR A 155 -5.60 -12.70 -11.28
C TYR A 155 -4.76 -13.72 -10.50
N GLU A 156 -3.60 -14.14 -11.04
CA GLU A 156 -2.71 -15.07 -10.33
C GLU A 156 -2.14 -14.46 -9.04
N GLN A 157 -1.79 -13.16 -9.04
CA GLN A 157 -1.38 -12.46 -7.81
C GLN A 157 -2.46 -12.49 -6.74
N ASN A 158 -3.71 -12.17 -7.09
CA ASN A 158 -4.84 -12.25 -6.17
C ASN A 158 -5.04 -13.69 -5.67
N ARG A 159 -4.93 -14.68 -6.56
CA ARG A 159 -5.07 -16.10 -6.21
C ARG A 159 -3.99 -16.56 -5.22
N GLU A 160 -2.73 -16.17 -5.42
CA GLU A 160 -1.64 -16.45 -4.48
C GLU A 160 -1.85 -15.77 -3.12
N MET A 161 -2.33 -14.52 -3.11
CA MET A 161 -2.64 -13.80 -1.87
C MET A 161 -3.76 -14.50 -1.08
N ILE A 162 -4.82 -14.94 -1.75
CA ILE A 162 -5.93 -15.66 -1.10
C ILE A 162 -5.46 -17.01 -0.57
N LEU A 163 -4.62 -17.75 -1.31
CA LEU A 163 -4.02 -18.99 -0.81
C LEU A 163 -3.20 -18.76 0.46
N ARG A 164 -2.36 -17.71 0.49
CA ARG A 164 -1.63 -17.33 1.69
C ARG A 164 -2.56 -16.95 2.84
N PHE A 165 -3.65 -16.24 2.55
CA PHE A 165 -4.64 -15.87 3.55
C PHE A 165 -5.34 -17.10 4.15
N GLU A 166 -5.67 -18.10 3.33
CA GLU A 166 -6.17 -19.40 3.80
C GLU A 166 -5.14 -20.15 4.66
N GLU A 167 -3.86 -20.12 4.29
CA GLU A 167 -2.77 -20.70 5.10
C GLU A 167 -2.62 -19.99 6.45
N LEU A 168 -2.77 -18.67 6.50
CA LEU A 168 -2.76 -17.91 7.76
C LEU A 168 -3.91 -18.32 8.68
N ALA A 169 -5.10 -18.60 8.12
CA ALA A 169 -6.21 -19.12 8.90
C ALA A 169 -5.88 -20.45 9.58
N VAL A 170 -5.14 -21.35 8.90
CA VAL A 170 -4.68 -22.61 9.47
C VAL A 170 -3.62 -22.39 10.54
N LYS A 171 -2.64 -21.50 10.30
CA LYS A 171 -1.60 -21.16 11.30
C LYS A 171 -2.20 -20.55 12.56
N LEU A 172 -3.20 -19.69 12.40
CA LEU A 172 -3.90 -19.04 13.51
C LEU A 172 -4.61 -20.06 14.42
N GLU A 173 -5.12 -21.15 13.85
CA GLU A 173 -5.75 -22.22 14.60
C GLU A 173 -4.74 -22.94 15.53
N SER A 174 -3.53 -23.19 15.03
CA SER A 174 -2.44 -23.82 15.79
C SER A 174 -1.67 -22.89 16.72
N ALA A 175 -1.84 -21.58 16.63
CA ALA A 175 -1.09 -20.62 17.44
C ALA A 175 -1.51 -20.72 18.91
N GLU A 176 -0.53 -20.91 19.80
CA GLU A 176 -0.75 -20.96 21.26
C GLU A 176 -0.29 -19.68 21.96
N GLU A 177 0.74 -19.04 21.41
CA GLU A 177 1.31 -17.82 21.96
C GLU A 177 0.60 -16.57 21.41
N GLU A 178 0.50 -15.55 22.26
CA GLU A 178 -0.07 -14.26 21.87
C GLU A 178 0.82 -13.53 20.86
N SER A 179 2.14 -13.62 21.01
CA SER A 179 3.13 -13.06 20.09
C SER A 179 2.90 -13.56 18.68
N GLU A 180 2.77 -14.89 18.52
CA GLU A 180 2.50 -15.57 17.26
C GLU A 180 1.13 -15.17 16.69
N THR A 181 0.10 -15.16 17.53
CA THR A 181 -1.26 -14.74 17.15
C THR A 181 -1.26 -13.32 16.57
N ARG A 182 -0.58 -12.37 17.23
CA ARG A 182 -0.48 -10.97 16.76
C ARG A 182 0.24 -10.86 15.41
N VAL A 183 1.32 -11.62 15.22
CA VAL A 183 2.08 -11.61 13.95
C VAL A 183 1.21 -12.12 12.80
N ILE A 184 0.50 -13.24 13.02
CA ILE A 184 -0.38 -13.83 12.00
C ILE A 184 -1.52 -12.86 11.62
N LEU A 185 -2.15 -12.22 12.60
CA LEU A 185 -3.22 -11.24 12.34
C LEU A 185 -2.70 -10.00 11.61
N SER A 186 -1.50 -9.52 11.94
CA SER A 186 -0.87 -8.41 11.22
C SER A 186 -0.56 -8.75 9.77
N GLU A 187 -0.11 -9.97 9.51
CA GLU A 187 0.13 -10.46 8.14
C GLU A 187 -1.18 -10.58 7.37
N ALA A 188 -2.24 -11.07 8.02
CA ALA A 188 -3.58 -11.14 7.44
C ALA A 188 -4.10 -9.76 7.01
N CYS A 189 -4.02 -8.74 7.88
CA CYS A 189 -4.41 -7.37 7.54
C CYS A 189 -3.60 -6.81 6.35
N SER A 190 -2.30 -7.10 6.30
CA SER A 190 -1.43 -6.64 5.20
C SER A 190 -1.84 -7.25 3.85
N ILE A 191 -2.28 -8.52 3.86
CA ILE A 191 -2.81 -9.18 2.66
C ILE A 191 -4.14 -8.54 2.24
N GLU A 192 -5.05 -8.27 3.18
CA GLU A 192 -6.32 -7.62 2.87
C GLU A 192 -6.16 -6.22 2.26
N GLU A 193 -5.22 -5.41 2.76
CA GLU A 193 -4.91 -4.09 2.20
C GLU A 193 -4.33 -4.16 0.78
N ALA A 194 -3.56 -5.22 0.48
CA ALA A 194 -2.95 -5.42 -0.82
C ALA A 194 -3.90 -6.04 -1.86
N LEU A 195 -4.98 -6.69 -1.41
CA LEU A 195 -5.88 -7.45 -2.26
C LEU A 195 -6.78 -6.52 -3.08
N ASN A 196 -6.79 -6.70 -4.40
CA ASN A 196 -7.65 -5.93 -5.29
C ASN A 196 -8.93 -6.70 -5.60
N GLU A 197 -10.00 -6.44 -4.85
CA GLU A 197 -11.30 -7.12 -5.01
C GLU A 197 -11.92 -6.96 -6.41
N LYS A 198 -11.57 -5.88 -7.13
CA LYS A 198 -12.12 -5.59 -8.46
C LYS A 198 -11.63 -6.55 -9.54
N THR A 199 -10.47 -7.17 -9.35
CA THR A 199 -9.87 -8.13 -10.28
C THR A 199 -10.08 -9.59 -9.87
N ALA A 200 -10.69 -9.84 -8.71
CA ALA A 200 -11.10 -11.17 -8.31
C ALA A 200 -12.40 -11.56 -9.04
N ASP A 201 -12.44 -12.79 -9.56
CA ASP A 201 -13.67 -13.39 -10.06
C ASP A 201 -14.56 -13.87 -8.91
N GLU A 202 -15.73 -14.41 -9.24
CA GLU A 202 -16.70 -14.82 -8.23
C GLU A 202 -16.17 -15.96 -7.34
N GLU A 203 -15.40 -16.89 -7.91
CA GLU A 203 -14.81 -18.01 -7.17
C GLU A 203 -13.78 -17.52 -6.13
N LEU A 204 -12.86 -16.65 -6.56
CA LEU A 204 -11.86 -16.07 -5.66
C LEU A 204 -12.50 -15.21 -4.57
N ARG A 205 -13.56 -14.46 -4.89
CA ARG A 205 -14.31 -13.69 -3.89
C ARG A 205 -14.98 -14.57 -2.85
N GLU A 206 -15.59 -15.67 -3.28
CA GLU A 206 -16.22 -16.62 -2.36
C GLU A 206 -15.18 -17.26 -1.43
N ARG A 207 -14.03 -17.65 -1.97
CA ARG A 207 -12.91 -18.21 -1.18
C ARG A 207 -12.38 -17.21 -0.16
N TYR A 208 -12.13 -15.97 -0.60
CA TYR A 208 -11.72 -14.90 0.30
C TYR A 208 -12.74 -14.65 1.41
N ALA A 209 -14.03 -14.55 1.09
CA ALA A 209 -15.09 -14.34 2.09
C ALA A 209 -15.12 -15.45 3.15
N LYS A 210 -15.00 -16.71 2.72
CA LYS A 210 -14.91 -17.87 3.65
C LYS A 210 -13.67 -17.82 4.53
N ALA A 211 -12.51 -17.51 3.95
CA ALA A 211 -11.26 -17.41 4.69
C ALA A 211 -11.30 -16.27 5.71
N ARG A 212 -11.85 -15.12 5.34
CA ARG A 212 -12.03 -13.96 6.21
C ARG A 212 -12.94 -14.26 7.39
N GLU A 213 -14.11 -14.83 7.13
CA GLU A 213 -15.03 -15.24 8.20
C GLU A 213 -14.37 -16.22 9.18
N ARG A 214 -13.53 -17.13 8.67
CA ARG A 214 -12.77 -18.07 9.50
C ARG A 214 -11.73 -17.35 10.36
N ILE A 215 -10.96 -16.42 9.79
CA ILE A 215 -9.96 -15.64 10.54
C ILE A 215 -10.62 -14.78 11.62
N ASP A 216 -11.73 -14.09 11.32
CA ASP A 216 -12.44 -13.25 12.29
C ASP A 216 -12.94 -14.06 13.50
N LYS A 217 -13.49 -15.25 13.24
CA LYS A 217 -13.91 -16.18 14.30
C LYS A 217 -12.72 -16.67 15.11
N LEU A 218 -11.65 -17.11 14.46
CA LEU A 218 -10.45 -17.60 15.14
C LEU A 218 -9.78 -16.51 15.97
N ALA A 219 -9.69 -15.28 15.46
CA ALA A 219 -9.13 -14.13 16.17
C ALA A 219 -9.89 -13.85 17.46
N SER A 220 -11.22 -13.89 17.41
CA SER A 220 -12.09 -13.69 18.57
C SER A 220 -11.88 -14.79 19.62
N THR A 221 -11.92 -16.06 19.20
CA THR A 221 -11.70 -17.21 20.08
C THR A 221 -10.32 -17.17 20.72
N LYS A 222 -9.26 -16.92 19.95
CA LYS A 222 -7.89 -16.82 20.46
C LYS A 222 -7.73 -15.66 21.43
N GLY A 223 -8.36 -14.51 21.16
CA GLY A 223 -8.38 -13.38 22.08
C GLY A 223 -9.02 -13.73 23.44
N GLU A 224 -10.10 -14.50 23.43
CA GLU A 224 -10.73 -15.00 24.66
C GLU A 224 -9.87 -16.03 25.38
N GLU A 225 -9.26 -16.98 24.67
CA GLU A 225 -8.34 -17.97 25.24
C GLU A 225 -7.15 -17.30 25.94
N ILE A 226 -6.52 -16.32 25.30
CA ILE A 226 -5.38 -15.57 25.86
C ILE A 226 -5.83 -14.82 27.12
N ARG A 227 -6.99 -14.14 27.07
CA ARG A 227 -7.54 -13.43 28.23
C ARG A 227 -7.81 -14.39 29.40
N ASN A 228 -8.44 -15.53 29.13
CA ASN A 228 -8.76 -16.54 30.13
C ASN A 228 -7.49 -17.11 30.77
N ARG A 229 -6.44 -17.35 29.96
CA ARG A 229 -5.14 -17.82 30.44
C ARG A 229 -4.49 -16.80 31.38
N ARG A 230 -4.44 -15.52 31.00
CA ARG A 230 -3.92 -14.44 31.84
C ARG A 230 -4.68 -14.31 33.17
N LEU A 231 -6.02 -14.43 33.12
CA LEU A 231 -6.83 -14.43 34.34
C LEU A 231 -6.54 -15.64 35.23
N ALA A 232 -6.37 -16.84 34.65
CA ALA A 232 -6.02 -18.03 35.41
C ALA A 232 -4.65 -17.91 36.08
N GLU A 233 -3.63 -17.42 35.36
CA GLU A 233 -2.29 -17.15 35.89
C GLU A 233 -2.33 -16.11 37.03
N TYR A 234 -3.09 -15.03 36.84
CA TYR A 234 -3.30 -14.01 37.86
C TYR A 234 -3.93 -14.60 39.13
N ASN A 235 -5.01 -15.36 38.97
CA ASN A 235 -5.71 -16.00 40.09
C ASN A 235 -4.81 -17.01 40.83
N SER A 236 -3.98 -17.78 40.11
CA SER A 236 -3.01 -18.68 40.72
C SER A 236 -1.97 -17.90 41.54
N SER A 237 -1.41 -16.83 40.98
CA SER A 237 -0.46 -15.98 41.69
C SER A 237 -1.07 -15.35 42.95
N VAL A 238 -2.33 -14.93 42.88
CA VAL A 238 -3.07 -14.41 44.04
C VAL A 238 -3.24 -15.45 45.13
N LEU A 239 -3.58 -16.69 44.77
CA LEU A 239 -3.68 -17.79 45.75
C LEU A 239 -2.36 -18.03 46.48
N ASP A 240 -1.24 -18.04 45.76
CA ASP A 240 0.09 -18.21 46.36
C ASP A 240 0.42 -17.06 47.31
N ARG A 241 0.10 -15.81 46.93
CA ARG A 241 0.30 -14.62 47.78
C ARG A 241 -0.55 -14.68 49.05
N LEU A 242 -1.80 -15.14 48.95
CA LEU A 242 -2.70 -15.31 50.09
C LEU A 242 -2.24 -16.40 51.05
N ASN A 243 -1.78 -17.54 50.51
CA ASN A 243 -1.22 -18.63 51.31
C ASN A 243 0.05 -18.16 52.05
N ASN A 244 0.95 -17.47 51.35
CA ASN A 244 2.18 -16.92 51.95
C ASN A 244 1.86 -15.91 53.05
N LEU A 245 0.88 -15.01 52.84
CA LEU A 245 0.45 -14.07 53.86
C LEU A 245 -0.08 -14.78 55.10
N LEU A 246 -0.93 -15.80 54.91
CA LEU A 246 -1.53 -16.54 56.02
C LEU A 246 -0.48 -17.34 56.81
N ASP A 247 0.46 -17.99 56.11
CA ASP A 247 1.56 -18.72 56.74
C ASP A 247 2.50 -17.79 57.51
N ASP A 248 2.86 -16.63 56.94
CA ASP A 248 3.71 -15.65 57.58
C ASP A 248 3.02 -14.99 58.78
N PHE A 249 1.70 -14.75 58.68
CA PHE A 249 0.90 -14.24 59.78
C PHE A 249 0.87 -15.25 60.93
N ASN A 250 0.55 -16.52 60.67
CA ASN A 250 0.50 -17.56 61.70
C ASN A 250 1.84 -17.78 62.41
N LYS A 251 2.98 -17.61 61.71
CA LYS A 251 4.32 -17.73 62.31
C LYS A 251 4.69 -16.55 63.21
N ASN A 252 4.17 -15.35 62.93
CA ASN A 252 4.58 -14.10 63.58
C ASN A 252 3.41 -13.35 64.24
N GLU A 253 2.32 -14.05 64.53
CA GLU A 253 1.03 -13.51 64.99
C GLU A 253 1.20 -12.47 66.11
N LYS A 254 1.89 -12.81 67.20
CA LYS A 254 2.12 -11.93 68.35
C LYS A 254 2.83 -10.61 68.03
N VAL A 255 3.63 -10.58 66.96
CA VAL A 255 4.35 -9.39 66.50
C VAL A 255 3.41 -8.53 65.66
N TYR A 256 2.69 -9.16 64.73
CA TYR A 256 1.79 -8.47 63.80
C TYR A 256 0.49 -8.00 64.43
N GLU A 257 0.04 -8.62 65.53
CA GLU A 257 -1.09 -8.14 66.34
C GLU A 257 -0.90 -6.71 66.84
N LYS A 258 0.36 -6.32 67.16
CA LYS A 258 0.70 -5.08 67.88
C LYS A 258 1.56 -4.11 67.07
N SER A 259 2.27 -4.57 66.06
CA SER A 259 3.16 -3.74 65.23
C SER A 259 2.45 -3.30 63.95
N ALA A 260 1.82 -2.13 64.00
CA ALA A 260 1.11 -1.55 62.85
C ALA A 260 2.03 -1.36 61.63
N GLY A 261 3.28 -0.95 61.84
CA GLY A 261 4.24 -0.70 60.76
C GLY A 261 4.72 -1.96 60.06
N ASP A 262 5.06 -3.01 60.81
CA ASP A 262 5.61 -4.24 60.22
C ASP A 262 4.55 -5.00 59.44
N PHE A 263 3.33 -5.10 59.97
CA PHE A 263 2.28 -5.85 59.31
C PHE A 263 1.68 -5.11 58.11
N ALA A 264 1.50 -3.79 58.20
CA ALA A 264 1.04 -3.00 57.06
C ALA A 264 2.01 -3.07 55.86
N LYS A 265 3.32 -3.21 56.12
CA LYS A 265 4.32 -3.43 55.07
C LYS A 265 4.12 -4.78 54.37
N VAL A 266 3.94 -5.85 55.15
CA VAL A 266 3.68 -7.20 54.60
C VAL A 266 2.41 -7.20 53.75
N VAL A 267 1.33 -6.60 54.24
CA VAL A 267 0.07 -6.47 53.48
C VAL A 267 0.26 -5.69 52.18
N ARG A 268 1.04 -4.60 52.22
CA ARG A 268 1.35 -3.80 51.02
C ARG A 268 2.03 -4.65 49.94
N GLU A 269 3.02 -5.44 50.34
CA GLU A 269 3.83 -6.25 49.42
C GLU A 269 3.09 -7.50 48.93
N THR A 270 2.19 -8.06 49.75
CA THR A 270 1.53 -9.34 49.46
C THR A 270 0.15 -9.20 48.84
N ILE A 271 -0.75 -8.35 49.33
CA ILE A 271 -2.16 -8.38 48.89
C ILE A 271 -2.75 -7.02 48.49
N ALA A 272 -2.10 -5.91 48.84
CA ALA A 272 -2.67 -4.58 48.60
C ALA A 272 -2.79 -4.20 47.12
N GLY A 273 -1.94 -4.75 46.25
CA GLY A 273 -2.03 -4.56 44.80
C GLY A 273 -3.13 -5.39 44.13
N ILE A 274 -3.69 -6.39 44.81
CA ILE A 274 -4.65 -7.32 44.20
C ILE A 274 -5.91 -6.57 43.78
N ASN A 275 -6.33 -6.78 42.53
CA ASN A 275 -7.52 -6.19 41.96
C ASN A 275 -8.70 -7.20 42.00
N PRO A 276 -9.74 -6.97 42.82
CA PRO A 276 -10.86 -7.88 42.96
C PRO A 276 -11.66 -8.12 41.67
N TYR A 277 -11.60 -7.19 40.70
CA TYR A 277 -12.34 -7.30 39.45
C TYR A 277 -11.89 -8.48 38.57
N TYR A 278 -10.63 -8.92 38.72
CA TYR A 278 -10.06 -10.02 37.95
C TYR A 278 -10.07 -11.37 38.67
N LEU A 279 -10.60 -11.42 39.89
CA LEU A 279 -10.64 -12.65 40.68
C LEU A 279 -11.82 -13.52 40.26
N SER A 280 -11.58 -14.83 40.20
CA SER A 280 -12.68 -15.80 40.14
C SER A 280 -13.49 -15.73 41.43
N THR A 281 -14.75 -16.19 41.39
CA THR A 281 -15.64 -16.20 42.55
C THR A 281 -15.01 -16.93 43.75
N GLU A 282 -14.33 -18.04 43.49
CA GLU A 282 -13.67 -18.87 44.50
C GLU A 282 -12.48 -18.15 45.11
N VAL A 283 -11.62 -17.56 44.28
CA VAL A 283 -10.43 -16.81 44.75
C VAL A 283 -10.83 -15.55 45.49
N LEU A 284 -11.87 -14.84 45.04
CA LEU A 284 -12.42 -13.68 45.74
C LEU A 284 -12.98 -14.07 47.11
N THR A 285 -13.67 -15.21 47.20
CA THR A 285 -14.18 -15.73 48.48
C THR A 285 -13.03 -16.06 49.42
N TYR A 286 -11.98 -16.71 48.92
CA TYR A 286 -10.80 -17.03 49.72
C TYR A 286 -10.02 -15.77 50.14
N PHE A 287 -9.86 -14.80 49.24
CA PHE A 287 -9.29 -13.49 49.54
C PHE A 287 -10.02 -12.82 50.70
N ASN A 288 -11.35 -12.76 50.64
CA ASN A 288 -12.17 -12.16 51.69
C ASN A 288 -12.06 -12.94 53.02
N TYR A 289 -11.96 -14.28 52.96
CA TYR A 289 -11.73 -15.10 54.14
C TYR A 289 -10.38 -14.80 54.79
N VAL A 290 -9.28 -14.82 54.03
CA VAL A 290 -7.93 -14.56 54.55
C VAL A 290 -7.83 -13.14 55.10
N TYR A 291 -8.31 -12.15 54.34
CA TYR A 291 -8.33 -10.75 54.76
C TYR A 291 -9.15 -10.58 56.04
N GLY A 292 -10.37 -11.12 56.09
CA GLY A 292 -11.25 -11.03 57.26
C GLY A 292 -10.68 -11.73 58.50
N PHE A 293 -10.08 -12.91 58.32
CA PHE A 293 -9.42 -13.66 59.39
C PHE A 293 -8.31 -12.84 60.03
N VAL A 294 -7.34 -12.38 59.22
CA VAL A 294 -6.23 -11.53 59.66
C VAL A 294 -6.74 -10.25 60.32
N PHE A 295 -7.70 -9.57 59.69
CA PHE A 295 -8.25 -8.31 60.18
C PHE A 295 -8.97 -8.47 61.52
N SER A 296 -9.55 -9.65 61.81
CA SER A 296 -10.22 -9.93 63.08
C SER A 296 -9.27 -10.09 64.27
N LEU A 297 -8.00 -10.45 64.02
CA LEU A 297 -7.02 -10.79 65.05
C LEU A 297 -6.11 -9.62 65.43
N VAL A 298 -6.01 -8.58 64.59
CA VAL A 298 -5.14 -7.41 64.83
C VAL A 298 -5.83 -6.31 65.65
N GLU A 299 -5.05 -5.48 66.34
CA GLU A 299 -5.55 -4.31 67.08
C GLU A 299 -6.05 -3.18 66.16
N ASP A 300 -6.87 -2.26 66.69
CA ASP A 300 -7.56 -1.23 65.89
C ASP A 300 -6.61 -0.25 65.18
N ASP A 301 -5.47 0.08 65.79
CA ASP A 301 -4.44 0.93 65.16
C ASP A 301 -3.81 0.23 63.94
N VAL A 302 -3.62 -1.09 64.02
CA VAL A 302 -3.11 -1.91 62.91
C VAL A 302 -4.15 -2.02 61.80
N LYS A 303 -5.43 -2.19 62.15
CA LYS A 303 -6.56 -2.20 61.19
C LYS A 303 -6.62 -0.91 60.37
N TYR A 304 -6.40 0.24 61.01
CA TYR A 304 -6.39 1.53 60.34
C TYR A 304 -5.28 1.61 59.28
N GLU A 305 -4.05 1.22 59.64
CA GLU A 305 -2.91 1.22 58.71
C GLU A 305 -3.07 0.20 57.57
N ILE A 306 -3.61 -0.99 57.84
CA ILE A 306 -3.96 -1.96 56.80
C ILE A 306 -4.97 -1.35 55.81
N THR A 307 -6.05 -0.77 56.32
CA THR A 307 -7.12 -0.19 55.47
C THR A 307 -6.58 0.92 54.59
N LYS A 308 -5.72 1.78 55.15
CA LYS A 308 -5.02 2.84 54.43
C LYS A 308 -4.14 2.26 53.32
N VAL A 309 -3.32 1.26 53.63
CA VAL A 309 -2.48 0.57 52.63
C VAL A 309 -3.32 -0.05 51.51
N MET A 310 -4.40 -0.74 51.85
CA MET A 310 -5.29 -1.38 50.88
C MET A 310 -5.97 -0.36 49.94
N THR A 311 -6.17 0.87 50.41
CA THR A 311 -6.81 1.96 49.65
C THR A 311 -5.80 2.73 48.80
N ASP A 312 -4.64 3.05 49.38
CA ASP A 312 -3.63 3.91 48.74
C ASP A 312 -2.78 3.15 47.70
N THR A 313 -2.72 1.81 47.79
CA THR A 313 -1.92 1.00 46.87
C THR A 313 -2.62 0.86 45.51
N PRO A 314 -1.98 1.25 44.39
CA PRO A 314 -2.52 1.05 43.05
C PRO A 314 -2.84 -0.42 42.79
N LYS A 315 -4.01 -0.67 42.19
CA LYS A 315 -4.46 -2.01 41.85
C LYS A 315 -3.83 -2.48 40.55
N GLU A 316 -3.46 -3.74 40.51
CA GLU A 316 -2.89 -4.41 39.34
C GLU A 316 -3.91 -4.39 38.18
N VAL A 317 -3.41 -4.18 36.97
CA VAL A 317 -4.19 -4.20 35.73
C VAL A 317 -3.64 -5.32 34.87
N ILE A 318 -4.52 -6.21 34.43
CA ILE A 318 -4.18 -7.27 33.46
C ILE A 318 -4.45 -6.67 32.08
N GLU A 319 -3.38 -6.26 31.40
CA GLU A 319 -3.43 -5.90 29.98
C GLU A 319 -3.58 -7.13 29.09
#